data_AF-A0A850MRG3-F1
#
_entry.id   AF-A0A850MRG3-F1
#
_cell.length_a   1.000
_cell.length_b   1.000
_cell.length_c   1.000
_cell.angle_alpha   90.00
_cell.angle_beta   90.00
_cell.angle_gamma   90.00
#
_symmetry.space_group_name_H-M   'P 1'
#
loop_
_entity.id
_entity.type
_entity.pdbx_description
1 polymer ?
#
loop_
_entity_poly.entity_id
_entity_poly.type
_entity_poly.pdbx_seq_one_letter_code
_entity_poly.pdbx_strand_id
1 'polypeptide(L)'
;MVYSLLEFKEFASWGSPEWFYRYSFTHVKVLIDKNMEIQKLVNDKGRIPEIHVNKFVKGSLDGYINFVYRSLKGMRDNDLLAARLEAAYSIPLFFDVIFAIHNGRLRPYYKYLAWELENFPLTKLSIDAKQIVESIRKILDTADLRTQQDLLIMMELVLRKEGHGEVFDEWGDDLIWMKTFKLD
;
A
#
# COMPACT_ATOMS: atom_id res chain seq x y z
N MET A 1 -1.27 -17.69 21.69
CA MET A 1 -1.37 -18.99 20.99
C MET A 1 -0.02 -19.67 21.07
N VAL A 2 -0.01 -20.99 21.16
CA VAL A 2 1.22 -21.81 21.13
C VAL A 2 1.09 -22.70 19.91
N TYR A 3 2.11 -22.70 19.04
CA TYR A 3 2.15 -23.50 17.83
C TYR A 3 3.29 -24.52 17.93
N SER A 4 3.08 -25.71 17.40
CA SER A 4 4.16 -26.56 16.92
C SER A 4 4.87 -25.91 15.72
N LEU A 5 6.05 -26.41 15.36
CA LEU A 5 6.79 -25.89 14.20
C LEU A 5 6.00 -26.03 12.89
N LEU A 6 5.27 -27.14 12.72
CA LEU A 6 4.48 -27.39 11.51
C LEU A 6 3.30 -26.42 11.43
N GLU A 7 2.53 -26.28 12.52
CA GLU A 7 1.42 -25.33 12.58
C GLU A 7 1.89 -23.89 12.35
N PHE A 8 3.08 -23.53 12.86
CA PHE A 8 3.63 -22.20 12.62
C PHE A 8 4.04 -21.99 11.16
N LYS A 9 4.56 -23.01 10.47
CA LYS A 9 4.85 -22.94 9.02
C LYS A 9 3.59 -22.72 8.20
N GLU A 10 2.51 -23.42 8.53
CA GLU A 10 1.20 -23.25 7.89
C GLU A 10 0.64 -21.85 8.17
N PHE A 11 0.67 -21.42 9.42
CA PHE A 11 0.28 -20.08 9.84
C PHE A 11 1.10 -18.98 9.15
N ALA A 12 2.38 -19.21 8.92
CA ALA A 12 3.30 -18.27 8.27
C ALA A 12 3.22 -18.27 6.73
N SER A 13 2.57 -19.26 6.14
CA SER A 13 2.51 -19.43 4.68
C SER A 13 1.83 -18.26 3.96
N TRP A 14 2.32 -17.95 2.76
CA TRP A 14 1.70 -16.93 1.90
C TRP A 14 0.36 -17.40 1.38
N GLY A 15 -0.66 -16.54 1.45
CA GLY A 15 -2.04 -16.91 1.12
C GLY A 15 -2.81 -17.61 2.23
N SER A 16 -2.24 -17.81 3.43
CA SER A 16 -2.99 -18.32 4.57
C SER A 16 -4.16 -17.39 4.96
N PRO A 17 -5.24 -17.91 5.55
CA PRO A 17 -6.33 -17.10 6.10
C PRO A 17 -5.85 -16.05 7.12
N GLU A 18 -4.70 -16.30 7.74
CA GLU A 18 -4.03 -15.51 8.77
C GLU A 18 -3.13 -14.39 8.21
N TRP A 19 -3.39 -13.97 6.96
CA TRP A 19 -2.62 -12.95 6.26
C TRP A 19 -2.59 -11.62 7.02
N PHE A 20 -3.69 -11.27 7.71
CA PHE A 20 -3.83 -10.03 8.46
C PHE A 20 -2.91 -9.95 9.69
N TYR A 21 -2.36 -11.08 10.15
CA TYR A 21 -1.36 -11.10 11.23
C TYR A 21 0.06 -10.79 10.76
N ARG A 22 0.35 -10.78 9.46
CA ARG A 22 1.74 -10.69 8.95
C ARG A 22 2.51 -9.47 9.44
N TYR A 23 1.87 -8.30 9.52
CA TYR A 23 2.53 -7.10 10.03
C TYR A 23 3.01 -7.26 11.48
N SER A 24 2.35 -8.10 12.29
CA SER A 24 2.80 -8.38 13.67
C SER A 24 4.19 -9.03 13.74
N PHE A 25 4.74 -9.49 12.62
CA PHE A 25 6.04 -10.18 12.52
C PHE A 25 7.14 -9.33 11.88
N THR A 26 6.85 -8.12 11.39
CA THR A 26 7.81 -7.28 10.62
C THR A 26 9.06 -6.88 11.42
N HIS A 27 8.89 -6.60 12.72
CA HIS A 27 9.94 -6.06 13.59
C HIS A 27 10.23 -6.96 14.79
N VAL A 28 9.91 -8.27 14.68
CA VAL A 28 10.05 -9.22 15.80
C VAL A 28 11.42 -9.90 15.80
N LYS A 29 12.05 -9.89 16.98
CA LYS A 29 13.27 -10.65 17.26
C LYS A 29 12.94 -11.89 18.08
N VAL A 30 13.31 -13.06 17.59
CA VAL A 30 13.19 -14.33 18.30
C VAL A 30 14.25 -14.38 19.39
N LEU A 31 13.83 -14.68 20.62
CA LEU A 31 14.72 -14.68 21.79
C LEU A 31 15.51 -15.99 21.93
N ILE A 32 14.90 -17.12 21.55
CA ILE A 32 15.50 -18.45 21.65
C ILE A 32 15.25 -19.18 20.34
N ASP A 33 16.32 -19.47 19.61
CA ASP A 33 16.28 -20.22 18.36
C ASP A 33 17.62 -20.96 18.19
N LYS A 34 17.60 -22.28 18.34
CA LYS A 34 18.84 -23.09 18.35
C LYS A 34 19.41 -23.31 16.95
N ASN A 35 18.59 -23.22 15.91
CA ASN A 35 18.97 -23.53 14.53
C ASN A 35 18.69 -22.39 13.54
N MET A 36 18.27 -21.21 14.03
CA MET A 36 17.90 -20.03 13.25
C MET A 36 16.69 -20.22 12.32
N GLU A 37 15.98 -21.35 12.43
CA GLU A 37 14.84 -21.66 11.57
C GLU A 37 13.61 -20.81 11.92
N ILE A 38 13.40 -20.52 13.20
CA ILE A 38 12.25 -19.74 13.67
C ILE A 38 12.40 -18.28 13.29
N GLN A 39 13.58 -17.69 13.48
CA GLN A 39 13.83 -16.29 13.07
C GLN A 39 13.66 -16.13 11.57
N LYS A 40 14.09 -17.10 10.77
CA LYS A 40 13.85 -17.10 9.32
C LYS A 40 12.35 -17.13 9.01
N LEU A 41 11.57 -18.02 9.63
CA LEU A 41 10.12 -18.09 9.43
C LEU A 41 9.40 -16.81 9.85
N VAL A 42 9.81 -16.19 10.96
CA VAL A 42 9.29 -14.89 11.42
C VAL A 42 9.57 -13.80 10.39
N ASN A 43 10.82 -13.71 9.91
CA ASN A 43 11.20 -12.73 8.88
C ASN A 43 10.43 -12.94 7.57
N ASP A 44 10.29 -14.20 7.14
CA ASP A 44 9.55 -14.58 5.93
C ASP A 44 8.04 -14.24 6.07
N LYS A 45 7.44 -14.43 7.26
CA LYS A 45 6.05 -14.04 7.52
C LYS A 45 5.87 -12.52 7.53
N GLY A 46 6.83 -11.80 8.10
CA GLY A 46 6.83 -10.34 8.22
C GLY A 46 7.00 -9.58 6.90
N ARG A 47 7.06 -10.27 5.76
CA ARG A 47 7.21 -9.66 4.43
C ARG A 47 6.29 -10.31 3.40
N ILE A 48 6.14 -9.61 2.28
CA ILE A 48 5.67 -10.19 1.04
C ILE A 48 6.84 -10.99 0.46
N PRO A 49 6.67 -12.30 0.17
CA PRO A 49 7.72 -13.09 -0.46
C PRO A 49 8.13 -12.47 -1.80
N GLU A 50 9.43 -12.45 -2.08
CA GLU A 50 10.02 -11.79 -3.26
C GLU A 50 9.31 -12.17 -4.57
N ILE A 51 9.04 -13.48 -4.75
CA ILE A 51 8.33 -14.04 -5.92
C ILE A 51 6.90 -13.49 -6.10
N HIS A 52 6.31 -12.92 -5.05
CA HIS A 52 4.95 -12.39 -5.04
C HIS A 52 4.90 -10.86 -5.04
N VAL A 53 6.01 -10.17 -4.76
CA VAL A 53 6.04 -8.69 -4.67
C VAL A 53 5.53 -8.07 -5.96
N ASN A 54 6.04 -8.51 -7.12
CA ASN A 54 5.65 -7.91 -8.40
C ASN A 54 4.14 -8.03 -8.65
N LYS A 55 3.57 -9.23 -8.48
CA LYS A 55 2.12 -9.46 -8.64
C LYS A 55 1.30 -8.66 -7.63
N PHE A 56 1.76 -8.59 -6.38
CA PHE A 56 1.08 -7.84 -5.32
C PHE A 56 1.05 -6.34 -5.60
N VAL A 57 2.19 -5.76 -6.01
CA VAL A 57 2.29 -4.34 -6.37
C VAL A 57 1.38 -4.02 -7.54
N LYS A 58 1.41 -4.82 -8.62
CA LYS A 58 0.55 -4.59 -9.79
C LYS A 58 -0.93 -4.60 -9.44
N GLY A 59 -1.40 -5.62 -8.73
CA GLY A 59 -2.82 -5.73 -8.36
C GLY A 59 -3.26 -4.61 -7.40
N SER A 60 -2.41 -4.23 -6.44
CA SER A 60 -2.70 -3.13 -5.53
C SER A 60 -2.67 -1.77 -6.23
N LEU A 61 -1.76 -1.59 -7.19
CA LEU A 61 -1.64 -0.38 -7.98
C LEU A 61 -2.84 -0.19 -8.91
N ASP A 62 -3.23 -1.22 -9.65
CA ASP A 62 -4.41 -1.17 -10.52
C ASP A 62 -5.67 -0.85 -9.70
N GLY A 63 -5.84 -1.52 -8.55
CA GLY A 63 -6.89 -1.19 -7.60
C GLY A 63 -6.83 0.27 -7.15
N TYR A 64 -5.66 0.77 -6.74
CA TYR A 64 -5.48 2.16 -6.31
C TYR A 64 -5.94 3.14 -7.40
N ILE A 65 -5.47 2.95 -8.65
CA ILE A 65 -5.84 3.80 -9.79
C ILE A 65 -7.36 3.75 -10.02
N ASN A 66 -7.96 2.56 -9.97
CA ASN A 66 -9.41 2.42 -10.12
C ASN A 66 -10.22 3.18 -9.05
N PHE A 67 -9.80 3.15 -7.79
CA PHE A 67 -10.50 3.87 -6.74
C PHE A 67 -10.30 5.39 -6.81
N VAL A 68 -9.14 5.87 -7.29
CA VAL A 68 -8.95 7.28 -7.64
C VAL A 68 -9.87 7.67 -8.80
N TYR A 69 -9.92 6.87 -9.87
CA TYR A 69 -10.79 7.10 -11.01
C TYR A 69 -12.27 7.22 -10.62
N ARG A 70 -12.75 6.29 -9.79
CA ARG A 70 -14.14 6.28 -9.29
C ARG A 70 -14.44 7.46 -8.37
N SER A 71 -13.48 7.84 -7.52
CA SER A 71 -13.57 9.05 -6.70
C SER A 71 -13.77 10.31 -7.54
N LEU A 72 -12.94 10.50 -8.57
CA LEU A 72 -13.03 11.64 -9.48
C LEU A 72 -14.32 11.64 -10.30
N LYS A 73 -14.84 10.47 -10.68
CA LYS A 73 -16.16 10.34 -11.30
C LYS A 73 -17.28 10.76 -10.36
N GLY A 74 -17.21 10.35 -9.09
CA GLY A 74 -18.15 10.81 -8.06
C GLY A 74 -18.18 12.34 -7.96
N MET A 75 -17.02 12.99 -8.00
CA MET A 75 -16.94 14.45 -8.01
C MET A 75 -17.55 15.07 -9.26
N ARG A 76 -17.23 14.54 -10.45
CA ARG A 76 -17.80 14.97 -11.73
C ARG A 76 -19.33 14.89 -11.71
N ASP A 77 -19.86 13.85 -11.08
CA ASP A 77 -21.30 13.60 -11.01
C ASP A 77 -21.96 14.33 -9.81
N ASN A 78 -21.19 15.18 -9.09
CA ASN A 78 -21.60 15.92 -7.89
C ASN A 78 -22.09 15.02 -6.72
N ASP A 79 -21.68 13.75 -6.71
CA ASP A 79 -21.89 12.82 -5.59
C ASP A 79 -20.65 12.81 -4.68
N LEU A 80 -20.59 13.80 -3.79
CA LEU A 80 -19.47 13.99 -2.88
C LEU A 80 -19.33 12.85 -1.85
N LEU A 81 -20.43 12.16 -1.51
CA LEU A 81 -20.36 11.02 -0.59
C LEU A 81 -19.69 9.83 -1.29
N ALA A 82 -20.13 9.50 -2.50
CA ALA A 82 -19.49 8.45 -3.30
C ALA A 82 -18.02 8.78 -3.54
N ALA A 83 -17.70 10.03 -3.93
CA ALA A 83 -16.32 10.47 -4.13
C ALA A 83 -15.45 10.20 -2.88
N ARG A 84 -15.94 10.56 -1.68
CA ARG A 84 -15.23 10.34 -0.41
C ARG A 84 -15.07 8.88 -0.05
N LEU A 85 -16.08 8.04 -0.27
CA LEU A 85 -15.98 6.61 0.01
C LEU A 85 -14.97 5.92 -0.91
N GLU A 86 -14.99 6.23 -2.20
CA GLU A 86 -14.03 5.69 -3.18
C GLU A 86 -12.61 6.18 -2.86
N ALA A 87 -12.45 7.47 -2.57
CA ALA A 87 -11.16 8.05 -2.17
C ALA A 87 -10.61 7.40 -0.90
N ALA A 88 -11.46 7.18 0.11
CA ALA A 88 -11.07 6.50 1.35
C ALA A 88 -10.65 5.04 1.09
N TYR A 89 -11.31 4.34 0.18
CA TYR A 89 -10.96 2.97 -0.19
C TYR A 89 -9.64 2.88 -0.97
N SER A 90 -9.23 3.94 -1.68
CA SER A 90 -7.92 3.99 -2.36
C SER A 90 -6.73 3.96 -1.38
N ILE A 91 -6.91 4.44 -0.14
CA ILE A 91 -5.85 4.61 0.87
C ILE A 91 -5.13 3.29 1.23
N PRO A 92 -5.81 2.18 1.61
CA PRO A 92 -5.13 0.93 1.90
C PRO A 92 -4.31 0.43 0.70
N LEU A 93 -4.80 0.60 -0.52
CA LEU A 93 -4.13 0.15 -1.75
C LEU A 93 -2.89 0.99 -2.04
N PHE A 94 -2.98 2.31 -1.87
CA PHE A 94 -1.82 3.21 -1.91
C PHE A 94 -0.73 2.76 -0.93
N PHE A 95 -1.11 2.47 0.32
CA PHE A 95 -0.16 2.00 1.32
C PHE A 95 0.42 0.63 0.98
N ASP A 96 -0.40 -0.32 0.56
CA ASP A 96 0.06 -1.64 0.14
C ASP A 96 1.13 -1.53 -0.95
N VAL A 97 0.95 -0.64 -1.92
CA VAL A 97 1.95 -0.38 -2.98
C VAL A 97 3.22 0.27 -2.44
N ILE A 98 3.12 1.42 -1.75
CA ILE A 98 4.33 2.14 -1.33
C ILE A 98 5.15 1.34 -0.33
N PHE A 99 4.53 0.50 0.53
CA PHE A 99 5.30 -0.37 1.41
C PHE A 99 5.92 -1.53 0.62
N ALA A 100 5.17 -2.18 -0.27
CA ALA A 100 5.65 -3.35 -1.00
C ALA A 100 6.88 -3.05 -1.88
N ILE A 101 6.96 -1.87 -2.51
CA ILE A 101 8.14 -1.48 -3.30
C ILE A 101 9.40 -1.29 -2.45
N HIS A 102 9.29 -1.16 -1.13
CA HIS A 102 10.42 -1.10 -0.21
C HIS A 102 10.79 -2.49 0.30
N ASN A 103 11.21 -3.37 -0.63
CA ASN A 103 11.70 -4.72 -0.34
C ASN A 103 10.62 -5.62 0.31
N GLY A 104 9.39 -5.57 -0.21
CA GLY A 104 8.28 -6.42 0.21
C GLY A 104 7.75 -6.10 1.61
N ARG A 105 7.92 -4.86 2.10
CA ARG A 105 7.32 -4.45 3.37
C ARG A 105 5.80 -4.49 3.27
N LEU A 106 5.16 -4.81 4.39
CA LEU A 106 3.72 -4.84 4.52
C LEU A 106 3.22 -3.50 5.05
N ARG A 107 2.02 -3.10 4.63
CA ARG A 107 1.31 -1.98 5.26
C ARG A 107 1.13 -2.24 6.77
N PRO A 108 1.43 -1.26 7.63
CA PRO A 108 1.23 -1.38 9.07
C PRO A 108 -0.25 -1.38 9.44
N TYR A 109 -0.57 -1.88 10.63
CA TYR A 109 -1.84 -1.51 11.26
C TYR A 109 -1.88 0.01 11.42
N TYR A 110 -3.02 0.63 11.13
CA TYR A 110 -3.11 2.09 11.11
C TYR A 110 -2.71 2.77 12.43
N LYS A 111 -2.91 2.10 13.58
CA LYS A 111 -2.43 2.59 14.89
C LYS A 111 -0.90 2.73 15.00
N TYR A 112 -0.15 2.06 14.13
CA TYR A 112 1.32 2.11 14.06
C TYR A 112 1.84 2.85 12.83
N LEU A 113 0.96 3.38 11.96
CA LEU A 113 1.37 3.95 10.67
C LEU A 113 2.37 5.11 10.83
N ALA A 114 2.07 6.08 11.70
CA ALA A 114 2.98 7.21 11.92
C ALA A 114 4.34 6.74 12.45
N TRP A 115 4.33 5.87 13.47
CA TRP A 115 5.54 5.28 14.04
C TRP A 115 6.37 4.52 13.00
N GLU A 116 5.71 3.72 12.14
CA GLU A 116 6.37 2.95 11.07
C GLU A 116 7.05 3.87 10.06
N LEU A 117 6.38 4.94 9.63
CA LEU A 117 6.92 5.90 8.67
C LEU A 117 8.10 6.69 9.26
N GLU A 118 8.05 7.04 10.55
CA GLU A 118 9.11 7.77 11.25
C GLU A 118 10.36 6.92 11.51
N ASN A 119 10.18 5.67 11.94
CA ASN A 119 11.29 4.79 12.34
C ASN A 119 11.87 3.99 11.16
N PHE A 120 11.07 3.77 10.11
CA PHE A 120 11.47 3.02 8.93
C PHE A 120 11.07 3.78 7.64
N PRO A 121 11.78 4.87 7.30
CA PRO A 121 11.42 5.74 6.19
C PRO A 121 11.29 5.02 4.84
N LEU A 122 10.38 5.50 4.01
CA LEU A 122 10.15 5.02 2.64
C LEU A 122 11.06 5.81 1.67
N THR A 123 12.27 5.31 1.45
CA THR A 123 13.37 6.02 0.76
C THR A 123 13.21 6.17 -0.76
N LYS A 124 12.24 5.50 -1.39
CA LYS A 124 11.98 5.59 -2.84
C LYS A 124 11.02 6.73 -3.21
N LEU A 125 10.32 7.30 -2.23
CA LEU A 125 9.33 8.35 -2.46
C LEU A 125 9.98 9.73 -2.46
N SER A 126 9.36 10.69 -3.15
CA SER A 126 9.77 12.10 -3.14
C SER A 126 9.14 12.92 -2.02
N ILE A 127 8.31 12.30 -1.17
CA ILE A 127 7.60 12.94 -0.06
C ILE A 127 7.93 12.23 1.25
N ASP A 128 7.95 12.98 2.35
CA ASP A 128 8.26 12.46 3.68
C ASP A 128 7.03 11.90 4.43
N ALA A 129 7.27 11.33 5.61
CA ALA A 129 6.24 10.76 6.47
C ALA A 129 5.11 11.74 6.81
N LYS A 130 5.43 13.01 7.09
CA LYS A 130 4.44 14.03 7.47
C LYS A 130 3.57 14.41 6.27
N GLN A 131 4.19 14.56 5.10
CA GLN A 131 3.50 14.83 3.85
C GLN A 131 2.56 13.69 3.47
N ILE A 132 2.96 12.43 3.67
CA ILE A 132 2.09 11.27 3.47
C ILE A 132 0.86 11.35 4.38
N VAL A 133 1.06 11.52 5.69
CA VAL A 133 -0.04 11.58 6.67
C VAL A 133 -0.99 12.74 6.37
N GLU A 134 -0.46 13.90 6.02
CA GLU A 134 -1.27 15.08 5.68
C GLU A 134 -2.09 14.86 4.39
N SER A 135 -1.52 14.22 3.37
CA SER A 135 -2.26 13.85 2.16
C SER A 135 -3.42 12.90 2.48
N ILE A 136 -3.19 11.89 3.32
CA ILE A 136 -4.26 10.97 3.75
C ILE A 136 -5.36 11.70 4.51
N ARG A 137 -4.99 12.63 5.40
CA ARG A 137 -5.97 13.44 6.14
C ARG A 137 -6.87 14.23 5.19
N LYS A 138 -6.30 14.92 4.20
CA LYS A 138 -7.06 15.68 3.18
C LYS A 138 -8.01 14.78 2.37
N ILE A 139 -7.55 13.58 2.00
CA ILE A 139 -8.38 12.60 1.29
C ILE A 139 -9.56 12.14 2.16
N LEU A 140 -9.35 11.85 3.44
CA LEU A 140 -10.43 11.46 4.36
C LEU A 140 -11.42 12.60 4.62
N ASP A 141 -10.91 13.82 4.79
CA ASP A 141 -11.71 14.99 5.13
C ASP A 141 -12.62 15.45 3.99
N THR A 142 -12.12 15.46 2.74
CA THR A 142 -12.83 16.09 1.62
C THR A 142 -12.71 15.34 0.29
N ALA A 143 -12.03 14.20 0.25
CA ALA A 143 -11.54 13.60 -1.00
C ALA A 143 -10.71 14.61 -1.81
N ASP A 144 -9.90 15.46 -1.20
CA ASP A 144 -9.21 16.56 -1.88
C ASP A 144 -8.67 16.21 -3.28
N LEU A 145 -9.25 16.81 -4.33
CA LEU A 145 -8.96 16.49 -5.73
C LEU A 145 -7.48 16.62 -6.03
N ARG A 146 -6.87 17.73 -5.61
CA ARG A 146 -5.49 18.02 -5.94
C ARG A 146 -4.54 17.03 -5.28
N THR A 147 -4.80 16.67 -4.03
CA THR A 147 -4.03 15.65 -3.30
C THR A 147 -4.11 14.29 -3.98
N GLN A 148 -5.29 13.86 -4.45
CA GLN A 148 -5.43 12.61 -5.21
C GLN A 148 -4.60 12.63 -6.50
N GLN A 149 -4.63 13.74 -7.25
CA GLN A 149 -3.83 13.92 -8.47
C GLN A 149 -2.33 13.92 -8.19
N ASP A 150 -1.88 14.68 -7.18
CA ASP A 150 -0.46 14.78 -6.82
C ASP A 150 0.10 13.43 -6.36
N LEU A 151 -0.66 12.66 -5.59
CA LEU A 151 -0.27 11.28 -5.24
C LEU A 151 -0.24 10.37 -6.46
N LEU A 152 -1.22 10.44 -7.35
CA LEU A 152 -1.25 9.63 -8.58
C LEU A 152 -0.02 9.91 -9.48
N ILE A 153 0.33 11.18 -9.65
CA ILE A 153 1.51 11.60 -10.44
C ILE A 153 2.82 11.14 -9.77
N MET A 154 2.93 11.29 -8.45
CA MET A 154 4.10 10.82 -7.70
C MET A 154 4.24 9.30 -7.82
N MET A 155 3.14 8.56 -7.66
CA MET A 155 3.10 7.11 -7.79
C MET A 155 3.53 6.66 -9.18
N GLU A 156 3.03 7.29 -10.24
CA GLU A 156 3.46 6.99 -11.61
C GLU A 156 4.96 7.20 -11.79
N LEU A 157 5.50 8.33 -11.34
CA LEU A 157 6.92 8.62 -11.49
C LEU A 157 7.81 7.60 -10.77
N VAL A 158 7.44 7.21 -9.55
CA VAL A 158 8.20 6.23 -8.76
C VAL A 158 8.06 4.84 -9.37
N LEU A 159 6.85 4.41 -9.69
CA LEU A 159 6.59 3.03 -10.10
C LEU A 159 7.00 2.72 -11.53
N ARG A 160 7.06 3.71 -12.42
CA ARG A 160 7.74 3.53 -13.72
C ARG A 160 9.23 3.19 -13.53
N LYS A 161 9.91 3.83 -12.56
CA LYS A 161 11.32 3.52 -12.24
C LYS A 161 11.47 2.15 -11.58
N GLU A 162 10.45 1.69 -10.86
CA GLU A 162 10.41 0.37 -10.23
C GLU A 162 9.92 -0.75 -11.18
N GLY A 163 9.73 -0.44 -12.48
CA GLY A 163 9.36 -1.45 -13.49
C GLY A 163 7.88 -1.87 -13.48
N HIS A 164 7.00 -0.95 -13.06
CA HIS A 164 5.55 -1.13 -13.02
C HIS A 164 4.80 -0.12 -13.90
N GLY A 165 5.48 0.43 -14.91
CA GLY A 165 4.92 1.46 -15.79
C GLY A 165 3.75 0.99 -16.65
N GLU A 166 3.75 -0.28 -17.02
CA GLU A 166 2.73 -0.91 -17.86
C GLU A 166 1.33 -0.84 -17.24
N VAL A 167 1.22 -0.88 -15.90
CA VAL A 167 -0.07 -0.75 -15.23
C VAL A 167 -0.67 0.63 -15.49
N PHE A 168 0.13 1.68 -15.55
CA PHE A 168 -0.36 3.02 -15.92
C PHE A 168 -0.73 3.10 -17.40
N ASP A 169 0.04 2.43 -18.26
CA ASP A 169 -0.18 2.45 -19.71
C ASP A 169 -1.51 1.78 -20.09
N GLU A 170 -1.92 0.74 -19.36
CA GLU A 170 -3.22 0.05 -19.53
C GLU A 170 -4.43 0.97 -19.28
N TRP A 171 -4.29 2.01 -18.45
CA TRP A 171 -5.37 2.97 -18.19
C TRP A 171 -5.52 4.05 -19.29
N GLY A 172 -4.54 4.20 -20.17
CA GLY A 172 -4.62 5.07 -21.36
C GLY A 172 -5.17 6.48 -21.10
N ASP A 173 -6.22 6.84 -21.85
CA ASP A 173 -6.84 8.17 -21.79
C ASP A 173 -7.50 8.48 -20.44
N ASP A 174 -8.00 7.46 -19.72
CA ASP A 174 -8.58 7.66 -18.38
C ASP A 174 -7.53 8.17 -17.39
N LEU A 175 -6.27 7.73 -17.53
CA LEU A 175 -5.17 8.22 -16.71
C LEU A 175 -4.85 9.70 -16.99
N ILE A 176 -4.91 10.11 -18.27
CA ILE A 176 -4.72 11.51 -18.66
C ILE A 176 -5.87 12.36 -18.11
N TRP A 177 -7.11 11.87 -18.25
CA TRP A 177 -8.29 12.52 -17.69
C TRP A 177 -8.14 12.72 -16.18
N MET A 178 -7.77 11.71 -15.39
CA MET A 178 -7.61 11.85 -13.94
C MET A 178 -6.62 12.95 -13.55
N LYS A 179 -5.45 13.02 -14.22
CA LYS A 179 -4.40 14.01 -13.92
C LYS A 179 -4.78 15.44 -14.31
N THR A 180 -5.74 15.60 -15.22
CA THR A 180 -6.12 16.90 -15.80
C THR A 180 -7.52 17.34 -15.43
N PHE A 181 -8.30 16.46 -14.77
CA PHE A 181 -9.66 16.72 -14.31
C PHE A 181 -9.71 17.95 -13.40
N LYS A 182 -10.75 18.75 -13.59
CA LYS A 182 -11.04 19.96 -12.82
C LYS A 182 -12.53 19.95 -12.48
N LEU A 183 -12.85 20.50 -11.32
CA LEU A 183 -14.23 20.83 -10.98
C LEU A 183 -14.58 22.15 -11.67
N ASP A 184 -15.76 22.19 -12.27
CA ASP A 184 -16.35 23.41 -12.83
C ASP A 184 -16.78 24.40 -11.75
#